data_AF-A0A8T4G9J4-F1
#
_entry.id   AF-A0A8T4G9J4-F1
#
_cell.length_a   1.000
_cell.length_b   1.000
_cell.length_c   1.000
_cell.angle_alpha   90.00
_cell.angle_beta   90.00
_cell.angle_gamma   90.00
#
_symmetry.space_group_name_H-M   'P 1'
#
loop_
_entity.id
_entity.type
_entity.pdbx_description
1 polymer ?
#
loop_
_entity_poly.entity_id
_entity_poly.type
_entity_poly.pdbx_seq_one_letter_code
_entity_poly.pdbx_strand_id
1 'polypeptide(L)' 'MAYMEIECPICDDGKLHRVEILEERKGKFRRRNAEFDAEVYIVICQDCGTKGIVRRVAQINMESYEFPFED' A
#
# COMPACT_ATOMS: atom_id res chain seq x y z
N MET A 1 6.69 -3.23 15.19
CA MET A 1 6.19 -2.24 14.22
C MET A 1 6.91 -2.49 12.91
N ALA A 2 6.16 -2.72 11.83
CA ALA A 2 6.73 -2.94 10.50
C ALA A 2 6.78 -1.60 9.76
N TYR A 3 7.92 -1.33 9.13
CA TYR A 3 8.18 -0.10 8.38
C TYR A 3 8.56 -0.47 6.95
N MET A 4 8.18 0.40 6.02
CA MET A 4 8.45 0.27 4.60
C MET A 4 8.97 1.59 4.06
N GLU A 5 9.76 1.52 2.99
CA GLU A 5 10.22 2.69 2.25
C GLU A 5 9.50 2.70 0.91
N ILE A 6 8.68 3.73 0.66
CA ILE A 6 8.01 3.93 -0.63
C ILE A 6 8.22 5.35 -1.10
N GLU A 7 8.17 5.53 -2.41
CA GLU A 7 8.02 6.87 -2.97
C GLU A 7 6.62 7.39 -2.62
N CYS A 8 6.55 8.42 -1.79
CA CYS A 8 5.28 9.02 -1.40
C CYS A 8 4.84 10.00 -2.51
N PRO A 9 3.77 9.72 -3.27
CA PRO A 9 3.31 10.61 -4.34
C PRO A 9 2.76 11.94 -3.81
N ILE A 10 2.58 12.08 -2.50
CA ILE A 10 2.15 13.33 -1.84
C ILE A 10 3.34 14.23 -1.54
N CYS A 11 4.48 13.66 -1.15
CA CYS A 11 5.71 14.42 -0.95
C CYS A 11 6.27 14.90 -2.29
N ASP A 12 6.08 14.11 -3.36
CA ASP A 12 6.49 14.44 -4.74
C ASP A 12 7.99 14.83 -4.86
N ASP A 13 8.82 14.33 -3.93
CA ASP A 13 10.24 14.70 -3.81
C ASP A 13 11.16 13.74 -4.58
N GLY A 14 10.59 12.71 -5.24
CA GLY A 14 11.33 11.64 -5.92
C GLY A 14 12.22 10.80 -4.99
N LYS A 15 11.93 10.83 -3.68
CA LYS A 15 12.67 10.12 -2.64
C LYS A 15 11.81 9.04 -2.01
N LEU A 16 12.47 8.01 -1.52
CA LEU A 16 11.84 7.00 -0.68
C LEU A 16 11.58 7.60 0.69
N HIS A 17 10.31 7.67 1.05
CA HIS A 17 9.84 8.10 2.36
C HIS A 17 9.59 6.89 3.25
N ARG A 18 9.85 7.06 4.54
CA ARG A 18 9.58 6.02 5.53
C ARG A 18 8.10 6.03 5.87
N VAL A 19 7.43 4.93 5.58
CA VAL A 19 6.03 4.72 5.93
C VAL A 19 5.92 3.65 7.01
N GLU A 20 5.05 3.92 7.98
CA GLU A 20 4.71 2.98 9.03
C GLU A 20 3.47 2.18 8.62
N ILE A 21 3.54 0.85 8.71
CA ILE A 21 2.41 -0.02 8.44
C ILE A 21 1.51 0.00 9.68
N LEU A 22 0.36 0.66 9.54
CA LEU A 22 -0.65 0.76 10.59
C LEU A 22 -1.46 -0.52 10.72
N GLU A 23 -1.87 -1.08 9.57
CA GLU A 23 -2.74 -2.25 9.55
C GLU A 23 -2.47 -3.10 8.30
N GLU A 24 -2.45 -4.42 8.49
CA GLU A 24 -2.42 -5.40 7.42
C GLU A 24 -3.80 -6.05 7.27
N ARG A 25 -4.38 -5.96 6.07
CA ARG A 25 -5.64 -6.59 5.70
C ARG A 25 -5.39 -7.62 4.62
N LYS A 26 -5.97 -8.80 4.79
CA LYS A 26 -5.99 -9.82 3.73
C LYS A 26 -7.33 -9.74 3.02
N GLY A 27 -7.30 -9.36 1.76
CA GLY A 27 -8.44 -9.37 0.85
C GLY A 27 -8.34 -10.51 -0.16
N LYS A 28 -9.46 -10.76 -0.84
CA LYS A 28 -9.48 -11.63 -2.02
C LYS A 28 -9.77 -10.77 -3.25
N PHE A 29 -8.88 -10.79 -4.23
CA PHE A 29 -9.11 -10.19 -5.54
C PHE A 29 -9.60 -11.26 -6.50
N ARG A 30 -10.83 -11.13 -6.99
CA ARG A 30 -11.40 -12.10 -7.93
C ARG A 30 -11.33 -11.54 -9.34
N ARG A 31 -10.61 -12.21 -10.25
CA ARG A 31 -10.55 -11.84 -11.66
C ARG A 31 -11.06 -13.00 -12.52
N ARG A 32 -12.14 -12.77 -13.26
CA ARG A 32 -12.87 -13.80 -14.03
C ARG A 32 -13.23 -14.99 -13.11
N ASN A 33 -12.55 -16.13 -13.28
CA ASN A 33 -12.79 -17.39 -12.56
C ASN A 33 -11.71 -17.73 -11.52
N ALA A 34 -10.72 -16.85 -11.28
CA ALA A 34 -9.66 -17.08 -10.31
C ALA A 34 -9.79 -16.12 -9.12
N GLU A 35 -9.70 -16.67 -7.91
CA GLU A 35 -9.54 -15.92 -6.67
C GLU A 35 -8.05 -15.81 -6.38
N PHE A 36 -7.60 -14.59 -6.15
CA PHE A 36 -6.23 -14.29 -5.77
C PHE A 36 -6.21 -13.67 -4.38
N ASP A 37 -5.26 -14.08 -3.55
CA ASP A 37 -4.97 -13.47 -2.27
C ASP A 37 -4.34 -12.09 -2.53
N ALA A 38 -5.05 -11.05 -2.07
CA ALA A 38 -4.61 -9.67 -2.16
C ALA A 38 -4.31 -9.17 -0.76
N GLU A 39 -3.06 -8.85 -0.49
CA GLU A 39 -2.63 -8.24 0.76
C GLU A 39 -2.75 -6.72 0.63
N VAL A 40 -3.43 -6.09 1.57
CA VAL A 40 -3.70 -4.66 1.60
C VAL A 40 -3.05 -4.12 2.87
N TYR A 41 -2.05 -3.27 2.72
CA TYR A 41 -1.31 -2.67 3.81
C TYR A 41 -1.72 -1.20 3.91
N ILE A 42 -2.32 -0.82 5.03
CA ILE A 42 -2.61 0.58 5.35
C ILE A 42 -1.33 1.15 5.94
N VAL A 43 -0.75 2.13 5.25
CA VAL A 43 0.51 2.76 5.65
C VAL A 43 0.32 4.24 5.90
N ILE A 44 1.14 4.82 6.76
CA ILE A 44 1.19 6.26 7.00
C ILE A 44 2.59 6.78 6.77
N CYS A 45 2.73 7.81 5.95
CA CYS A 45 3.99 8.48 5.76
C CYS A 45 4.39 9.25 7.02
N GLN A 46 5.60 9.01 7.52
CA GLN A 46 6.10 9.69 8.72
C GLN A 46 6.57 11.13 8.41
N ASP A 47 6.81 11.47 7.14
CA ASP A 47 7.20 12.83 6.72
C ASP A 47 5.98 13.75 6.54
N CYS A 48 5.02 13.39 5.68
CA CYS A 48 3.84 14.23 5.41
C CYS A 48 2.63 13.90 6.28
N GLY A 49 2.64 12.77 6.99
CA GLY A 49 1.51 12.30 7.80
C GLY A 49 0.35 11.72 6.98
N THR A 50 0.48 11.63 5.66
CA THR A 50 -0.59 11.13 4.80
C THR A 50 -0.69 9.60 4.87
N LYS A 51 -1.92 9.11 5.01
CA LYS A 51 -2.23 7.68 4.93
C LYS A 51 -2.41 7.28 3.47
N GLY A 52 -1.95 6.08 3.16
CA GLY A 52 -2.23 5.44 1.89
C GLY A 52 -2.37 3.94 2.05
N ILE A 53 -2.70 3.31 0.94
CA ILE A 53 -2.90 1.87 0.87
C ILE A 53 -1.95 1.28 -0.15
N VAL A 54 -1.23 0.26 0.28
CA VAL A 54 -0.41 -0.58 -0.59
C VAL A 54 -1.13 -1.90 -0.79
N ARG A 55 -1.61 -2.16 -1.99
CA ARG A 55 -2.23 -3.43 -2.37
C ARG A 55 -1.23 -4.28 -3.13
N ARG A 56 -0.98 -5.49 -2.65
CA ARG A 56 -0.08 -6.47 -3.23
C ARG A 56 -0.82 -7.77 -3.53
N VAL A 57 -0.71 -8.25 -4.76
CA VAL A 57 -1.28 -9.54 -5.19
C VAL A 57 -0.13 -10.42 -5.68
N ALA A 58 0.44 -11.19 -4.75
CA ALA A 58 1.66 -11.98 -5.01
C ALA A 58 1.51 -12.96 -6.19
N GLN A 59 0.32 -13.53 -6.36
CA GLN A 59 0.04 -14.53 -7.40
C GLN A 59 0.10 -14.00 -8.84
N ILE A 60 -0.13 -12.69 -9.04
CA ILE A 60 -0.07 -12.06 -10.37
C ILE A 60 1.02 -10.99 -10.46
N ASN A 61 1.90 -10.93 -9.44
CA ASN A 61 2.96 -9.91 -9.32
C ASN A 61 2.41 -8.49 -9.55
N MET A 62 1.22 -8.21 -8.98
CA MET A 62 0.56 -6.91 -9.14
C MET A 62 0.68 -6.13 -7.83
N GLU A 63 1.24 -4.93 -7.92
CA GLU A 63 1.36 -3.99 -6.82
C GLU A 63 0.62 -2.71 -7.23
N SER A 64 -0.22 -2.19 -6.35
CA SER A 64 -0.96 -0.94 -6.56
C SER A 64 -0.86 -0.10 -5.31
N TYR A 65 -0.59 1.19 -5.50
CA TYR A 65 -0.38 2.15 -4.44
C TYR A 65 -1.47 3.21 -4.59
N GLU A 66 -2.31 3.37 -3.57
CA GLU A 66 -3.38 4.38 -3.52
C GLU A 66 -3.05 5.42 -2.46
N PHE A 67 -2.80 6.65 -2.90
CA PHE A 67 -2.46 7.80 -2.06
C PHE A 67 -3.09 9.07 -2.67
N PRO A 68 -3.72 9.95 -1.89
CA PRO A 68 -4.09 9.77 -0.48
C PRO A 68 -5.23 8.75 -0.35
N PHE A 69 -5.24 7.96 0.72
CA PHE A 69 -6.41 7.15 1.05
C PHE A 69 -7.40 8.02 1.84
N GLU A 70 -8.47 8.44 1.18
CA GLU A 70 -9.63 9.05 1.82
C GLU A 70 -10.56 7.92 2.32
N ASP A 71 -10.70 7.79 3.65
CA ASP A 71 -11.62 6.85 4.32
C ASP A 71 -13.08 7.31 4.21
#